data_AF-A0AAW1M0Z3-F1
#
_entry.id   AF-A0AAW1M0Z3-F1
#
_cell.length_a   1.000
_cell.length_b   1.000
_cell.length_c   1.000
_cell.angle_alpha   90.00
_cell.angle_beta   90.00
_cell.angle_gamma   90.00
#
_symmetry.space_group_name_H-M   'P 1'
#
loop_
_entity.id
_entity.type
_entity.pdbx_description
1 polymer ?
#
loop_
_entity_poly.entity_id
_entity_poly.type
_entity_poly.pdbx_seq_one_letter_code
_entity_poly.pdbx_strand_id
1 'polypeptide(L)'
;MRIILNNEGPVYKRPRRLSEPERNQVEKQIAEWLSDDIIRPSTSDFASPTVLVKKKDGAIRICCDYRILNKNVIKDRFPLLLIEDVIDKLESAQVFTTIDLKNGFFFHVPIEENSIKYTSFVTPSGQYEFLKCPFGLCNSSAVFQRFIAHIFKDLTMKSIAIYYIDDIIIPSTDEKQGIERLKLVLQLAKEYSLRDQEEEMSVFKETDHSNAFAVLEELLCSEPVLFIFKQGNDIELDTDASKHGYGACLLQKSDVDQKFHPIYFMSRKTTPAEEKYSSYELEVLAVIQAVKKFRIYLLGTEFKIITDCSAFQRTMDKKDLTTRVARWTLLLEEYNSKIEHRQGKRLPHVDALSRYPASMTITKENGILERIRLAQEKDELILTIKKILEQNAEYDNYFMKTDLLYKYDDGKELLVDRVQRALKKTDLLYKYDDGKELL
;
A
#
# COMPACT_ATOMS: atom_id res chain seq x y z
N MET A 1 -24.46 7.00 7.11
CA MET A 1 -23.34 7.24 8.04
C MET A 1 -23.78 8.21 9.11
N ARG A 2 -23.70 7.80 10.38
CA ARG A 2 -23.95 8.67 11.54
C ARG A 2 -22.63 9.23 12.06
N ILE A 3 -22.57 10.53 12.32
CA ILE A 3 -21.39 11.23 12.87
C ILE A 3 -21.75 11.73 14.27
N ILE A 4 -20.97 11.31 15.27
CA ILE A 4 -21.16 11.72 16.66
C ILE A 4 -19.92 12.49 17.09
N LEU A 5 -20.12 13.68 17.67
CA LEU A 5 -19.04 14.52 18.18
C LEU A 5 -18.98 14.44 19.72
N ASN A 6 -17.77 14.49 20.27
CA ASN A 6 -17.52 14.61 21.71
C ASN A 6 -17.83 16.02 22.24
N ASN A 7 -17.67 17.05 21.40
CA ASN A 7 -17.94 18.44 21.72
C ASN A 7 -18.76 19.08 20.59
N GLU A 8 -19.77 19.89 20.93
CA GLU A 8 -20.72 20.48 19.97
C GLU A 8 -20.25 21.79 19.31
N GLY A 9 -19.02 22.24 19.62
CA GLY A 9 -18.50 23.50 19.08
C GLY A 9 -18.29 23.45 17.55
N PRO A 10 -18.73 24.48 16.78
CA PRO A 10 -18.57 24.50 15.34
C PRO A 10 -17.10 24.61 14.94
N VAL A 11 -16.70 23.83 13.94
CA VAL A 11 -15.35 23.86 13.37
C VAL A 11 -15.35 24.78 12.16
N TYR A 12 -14.70 25.93 12.27
CA TYR A 12 -14.61 26.90 11.17
C TYR A 12 -13.16 27.16 10.75
N LYS A 13 -12.89 27.03 9.45
CA LYS A 13 -11.64 27.43 8.80
C LYS A 13 -11.92 28.12 7.46
N ARG A 14 -11.13 29.15 7.17
CA ARG A 14 -11.21 29.88 5.88
C ARG A 14 -10.74 29.01 4.72
N PRO A 15 -11.29 29.19 3.50
CA PRO A 15 -10.84 28.48 2.32
C PRO A 15 -9.38 28.80 2.00
N ARG A 16 -8.66 27.81 1.45
CA ARG A 16 -7.28 28.00 0.98
C ARG A 16 -7.28 28.85 -0.28
N ARG A 17 -6.21 29.62 -0.49
CA ARG A 17 -5.98 30.32 -1.75
C ARG A 17 -5.67 29.29 -2.84
N LEU A 18 -6.31 29.44 -4.00
CA LEU A 18 -6.10 28.61 -5.18
C LEU A 18 -5.65 29.51 -6.32
N SER A 19 -4.81 28.98 -7.21
CA SER A 19 -4.51 29.64 -8.49
C SER A 19 -5.71 29.56 -9.44
N GLU A 20 -5.78 30.42 -10.45
CA GLU A 20 -6.90 30.43 -11.41
C GLU A 20 -7.14 29.08 -12.11
N PRO A 21 -6.10 28.35 -12.58
CA PRO A 21 -6.30 27.02 -13.17
C PRO A 21 -6.85 26.00 -12.18
N GLU A 22 -6.37 26.04 -10.93
CA GLU A 22 -6.85 25.16 -9.86
C GLU A 22 -8.30 25.47 -9.50
N ARG A 23 -8.67 26.75 -9.48
CA ARG A 23 -10.03 27.20 -9.22
C ARG A 23 -11.01 26.69 -10.27
N ASN A 24 -10.68 26.81 -11.55
CA ASN A 24 -11.52 26.32 -12.64
C ASN A 24 -11.77 24.81 -12.56
N GLN A 25 -10.73 24.05 -12.19
CA GLN A 25 -10.87 22.60 -11.99
C GLN A 25 -11.72 22.27 -10.77
N VAL A 26 -11.58 23.04 -9.69
CA VAL A 26 -12.42 22.87 -8.49
C VAL A 26 -13.89 23.15 -8.80
N GLU A 27 -14.17 24.23 -9.51
CA GLU A 27 -15.53 24.60 -9.89
C GLU A 27 -16.16 23.57 -10.84
N LYS A 28 -15.37 23.02 -11.77
CA LYS A 28 -15.83 21.92 -12.64
C LYS A 28 -16.25 20.67 -11.83
N GLN A 29 -15.40 20.22 -10.91
CA GLN A 29 -15.70 19.04 -10.09
C GLN A 29 -16.88 19.27 -9.14
N ILE A 30 -17.02 20.49 -8.60
CA ILE A 30 -18.18 20.86 -7.77
C ILE A 30 -19.46 20.82 -8.59
N ALA A 31 -19.45 21.27 -9.84
CA ALA A 31 -20.60 21.19 -10.72
C ALA A 31 -21.01 19.74 -10.99
N GLU A 32 -20.04 18.84 -11.24
CA GLU A 32 -20.29 17.40 -11.37
C GLU A 32 -20.88 16.80 -10.07
N TRP A 33 -20.34 17.15 -8.91
CA TRP A 33 -20.89 16.65 -7.64
C TRP A 33 -22.27 17.21 -7.30
N LEU A 34 -22.61 18.41 -7.76
CA LEU A 34 -23.94 18.98 -7.64
C LEU A 34 -24.93 18.29 -8.59
N SER A 35 -24.52 17.91 -9.80
CA SER A 35 -25.39 17.17 -10.72
C SER A 35 -25.65 15.73 -10.26
N ASP A 36 -24.69 15.11 -9.58
CA ASP A 36 -24.76 13.71 -9.13
C ASP A 36 -25.41 13.55 -7.73
N ASP A 37 -25.99 14.63 -7.19
CA ASP A 37 -26.53 14.70 -5.83
C ASP A 37 -25.55 14.18 -4.77
N ILE A 38 -24.24 14.43 -4.97
CA ILE A 38 -23.19 14.09 -4.00
C ILE A 38 -23.08 15.18 -2.94
N ILE A 39 -23.25 16.44 -3.36
CA ILE A 39 -23.19 17.62 -2.49
C ILE A 39 -24.39 18.52 -2.69
N ARG A 40 -24.65 19.39 -1.71
CA ARG A 40 -25.59 20.52 -1.84
C ARG A 40 -24.99 21.81 -1.28
N PRO A 41 -25.50 23.01 -1.67
CA PRO A 41 -25.13 24.26 -1.02
C PRO A 41 -25.43 24.20 0.48
N SER A 42 -24.52 24.70 1.30
CA SER A 42 -24.61 24.61 2.76
C SER A 42 -24.80 25.99 3.39
N THR A 43 -25.54 26.00 4.50
CA THR A 43 -25.68 27.13 5.43
C THR A 43 -25.16 26.78 6.83
N SER A 44 -24.40 25.70 6.95
CA SER A 44 -23.88 25.17 8.21
C SER A 44 -22.84 26.10 8.86
N ASP A 45 -22.81 26.10 10.19
CA ASP A 45 -21.78 26.77 10.98
C ASP A 45 -20.40 26.08 10.89
N PHE A 46 -20.35 24.87 10.34
CA PHE A 46 -19.11 24.13 10.11
C PHE A 46 -18.51 24.47 8.74
N ALA A 47 -17.20 24.61 8.68
CA ALA A 47 -16.46 24.91 7.46
C ALA A 47 -15.07 24.27 7.49
N SER A 48 -14.91 23.18 6.76
CA SER A 48 -13.61 22.56 6.48
C SER A 48 -13.04 23.01 5.12
N PRO A 49 -11.78 23.43 5.02
CA PRO A 49 -11.23 23.90 3.76
C PRO A 49 -10.90 22.74 2.82
N THR A 50 -10.99 22.95 1.52
CA THR A 50 -10.55 21.97 0.52
C THR A 50 -9.04 21.93 0.35
N VAL A 51 -8.54 20.76 -0.04
CA VAL A 51 -7.14 20.46 -0.34
C VAL A 51 -7.07 19.74 -1.68
N LEU A 52 -6.19 20.22 -2.56
CA LEU A 52 -6.00 19.65 -3.89
C LEU A 52 -4.88 18.61 -3.89
N VAL A 53 -5.19 17.45 -4.46
CA VAL A 53 -4.33 16.27 -4.47
C VAL A 53 -4.07 15.86 -5.92
N LYS A 54 -2.84 16.04 -6.41
CA LYS A 54 -2.46 15.57 -7.75
C LYS A 54 -2.30 14.04 -7.77
N LYS A 55 -3.06 13.35 -8.61
CA LYS A 55 -2.89 11.93 -8.94
C LYS A 55 -1.62 11.73 -9.80
N LYS A 56 -1.21 10.47 -10.01
CA LYS A 56 -0.01 10.12 -10.79
C LYS A 56 -0.15 10.44 -12.28
N ASP A 57 -1.38 10.34 -12.80
CA ASP A 57 -1.82 10.72 -14.14
C ASP A 57 -1.84 12.24 -14.38
N GLY A 58 -1.59 13.06 -13.35
CA GLY A 58 -1.65 14.52 -13.40
C GLY A 58 -3.03 15.12 -13.09
N ALA A 59 -4.09 14.31 -12.96
CA ALA A 59 -5.42 14.76 -12.59
C ALA A 59 -5.46 15.28 -11.15
N ILE A 60 -6.33 16.26 -10.86
CA ILE A 60 -6.51 16.81 -9.52
C ILE A 60 -7.72 16.15 -8.86
N ARG A 61 -7.52 15.65 -7.64
CA ARG A 61 -8.57 15.18 -6.75
C ARG A 61 -8.79 16.19 -5.64
N ILE A 62 -10.05 16.53 -5.40
CA ILE A 62 -10.44 17.41 -4.31
C ILE A 62 -10.69 16.57 -3.07
N CYS A 63 -10.02 16.91 -1.97
CA CYS A 63 -10.24 16.34 -0.65
C CYS A 63 -10.63 17.46 0.34
N CYS A 64 -11.29 17.09 1.43
CA CYS A 64 -11.63 18.04 2.49
C CYS A 64 -10.72 17.83 3.71
N ASP A 65 -10.23 18.93 4.29
CA ASP A 65 -9.37 18.95 5.47
C ASP A 65 -10.22 18.88 6.74
N TYR A 66 -10.54 17.65 7.16
CA TYR A 66 -11.41 17.39 8.31
C TYR A 66 -10.66 17.25 9.64
N ARG A 67 -9.38 17.59 9.78
CA ARG A 67 -8.59 17.17 10.98
C ARG A 67 -9.06 17.75 12.28
N ILE A 68 -9.56 18.98 12.25
CA ILE A 68 -10.15 19.57 13.45
C ILE A 68 -11.45 18.85 13.80
N LEU A 69 -12.26 18.51 12.80
CA LEU A 69 -13.48 17.73 12.99
C LEU A 69 -13.16 16.31 13.49
N ASN A 70 -12.22 15.61 12.85
CA ASN A 70 -11.81 14.24 13.18
C ASN A 70 -11.24 14.10 14.60
N LYS A 71 -10.69 15.18 15.20
CA LYS A 71 -10.30 15.19 16.63
C LYS A 71 -11.50 15.11 17.57
N ASN A 72 -12.65 15.63 17.14
CA ASN A 72 -13.89 15.67 17.93
C ASN A 72 -14.84 14.52 17.60
N VAL A 73 -14.68 13.86 16.45
CA VAL A 73 -15.54 12.73 16.04
C VAL A 73 -15.21 11.49 16.87
N ILE A 74 -16.24 10.82 17.37
CA ILE A 74 -16.12 9.49 17.96
C ILE A 74 -15.79 8.51 16.84
N LYS A 75 -14.59 7.91 16.93
CA LYS A 75 -14.08 7.01 15.90
C LYS A 75 -14.82 5.67 15.91
N ASP A 76 -15.31 5.27 14.73
CA ASP A 76 -15.93 3.97 14.52
C ASP A 76 -14.84 2.90 14.36
N ARG A 77 -14.90 1.87 15.20
CA ARG A 77 -13.95 0.75 15.19
C ARG A 77 -14.60 -0.44 14.48
N PHE A 78 -14.48 -0.49 13.16
CA PHE A 78 -14.87 -1.68 12.40
C PHE A 78 -13.73 -2.72 12.47
N PRO A 79 -14.02 -3.98 12.85
CA PRO A 79 -12.99 -5.02 12.92
C PRO A 79 -12.55 -5.38 11.50
N LEU A 80 -11.28 -5.12 11.20
CA LEU A 80 -10.64 -5.60 9.98
C LEU A 80 -10.23 -7.06 10.15
N LEU A 81 -10.24 -7.78 9.03
CA LEU A 81 -9.58 -9.08 8.94
C LEU A 81 -8.07 -8.90 9.10
N LEU A 82 -7.44 -9.77 9.88
CA LEU A 82 -5.98 -9.85 9.95
C LEU A 82 -5.43 -10.38 8.62
N ILE A 83 -4.21 -9.99 8.27
CA ILE A 83 -3.59 -10.48 7.03
C ILE A 83 -3.42 -11.99 7.10
N GLU A 84 -3.05 -12.50 8.25
CA GLU A 84 -2.86 -13.93 8.51
C GLU A 84 -4.15 -14.71 8.20
N ASP A 85 -5.30 -14.25 8.72
CA ASP A 85 -6.61 -14.86 8.43
C ASP A 85 -6.98 -14.80 6.94
N VAL A 86 -6.51 -13.78 6.23
CA VAL A 86 -6.71 -13.66 4.78
C VAL A 86 -5.81 -14.66 4.06
N ILE A 87 -4.52 -14.75 4.43
CA ILE A 87 -3.55 -15.66 3.82
C ILE A 87 -3.98 -17.11 4.01
N ASP A 88 -4.42 -17.51 5.20
CA ASP A 88 -4.91 -18.86 5.49
C ASP A 88 -6.08 -19.26 4.56
N LYS A 89 -6.94 -18.29 4.21
CA LYS A 89 -8.05 -18.52 3.28
C LYS A 89 -7.61 -18.60 1.81
N LEU A 90 -6.41 -18.12 1.49
CA LEU A 90 -5.84 -18.13 0.13
C LEU A 90 -5.04 -19.42 -0.16
N GLU A 91 -4.68 -20.22 0.85
CA GLU A 91 -3.81 -21.40 0.73
C GLU A 91 -4.26 -22.40 -0.35
N SER A 92 -5.58 -22.56 -0.53
CA SER A 92 -6.15 -23.54 -1.46
C SER A 92 -6.25 -23.07 -2.92
N ALA A 93 -5.88 -21.82 -3.22
CA ALA A 93 -6.09 -21.21 -4.53
C ALA A 93 -4.80 -21.06 -5.35
N GLN A 94 -4.93 -21.21 -6.67
CA GLN A 94 -3.84 -21.09 -7.66
C GLN A 94 -3.99 -19.85 -8.54
N VAL A 95 -5.20 -19.30 -8.63
CA VAL A 95 -5.52 -18.13 -9.44
C VAL A 95 -6.19 -17.09 -8.55
N PHE A 96 -5.67 -15.86 -8.59
CA PHE A 96 -6.19 -14.75 -7.81
C PHE A 96 -6.63 -13.63 -8.75
N THR A 97 -7.87 -13.17 -8.57
CA THR A 97 -8.38 -11.97 -9.22
C THR A 97 -8.63 -10.90 -8.18
N THR A 98 -8.11 -9.70 -8.41
CA THR A 98 -8.30 -8.55 -7.51
C THR A 98 -9.12 -7.47 -8.20
N ILE A 99 -10.12 -6.93 -7.51
CA ILE A 99 -10.93 -5.80 -7.96
C ILE A 99 -10.69 -4.63 -7.00
N ASP A 100 -10.21 -3.50 -7.53
CA ASP A 100 -10.03 -2.27 -6.75
C ASP A 100 -11.35 -1.48 -6.67
N LEU A 101 -11.67 -1.00 -5.47
CA LEU A 101 -12.90 -0.25 -5.15
C LEU A 101 -12.64 1.26 -4.94
N LYS A 102 -11.47 1.80 -5.31
CA LYS A 102 -11.03 3.15 -4.88
C LYS A 102 -11.70 4.31 -5.62
N ASN A 103 -12.40 4.08 -6.72
CA ASN A 103 -12.96 5.15 -7.54
C ASN A 103 -14.47 5.32 -7.31
N GLY A 104 -14.85 6.15 -6.33
CA GLY A 104 -16.23 6.66 -6.21
C GLY A 104 -17.16 5.90 -5.26
N PHE A 105 -16.74 4.73 -4.77
CA PHE A 105 -17.59 3.87 -3.95
C PHE A 105 -18.07 4.51 -2.62
N PHE A 106 -17.28 5.42 -2.05
CA PHE A 106 -17.69 6.17 -0.85
C PHE A 106 -18.92 7.05 -1.11
N PHE A 107 -19.12 7.52 -2.34
CA PHE A 107 -20.28 8.32 -2.71
C PHE A 107 -21.58 7.49 -2.84
N HIS A 108 -21.55 6.17 -2.61
CA HIS A 108 -22.77 5.36 -2.57
C HIS A 108 -23.35 5.24 -1.15
N VAL A 109 -22.57 5.60 -0.12
CA VAL A 109 -23.04 5.53 1.26
C VAL A 109 -23.64 6.87 1.69
N PRO A 110 -24.96 6.97 1.93
CA PRO A 110 -25.59 8.21 2.35
C PRO A 110 -25.20 8.58 3.78
N ILE A 111 -25.11 9.87 4.07
CA ILE A 111 -24.94 10.42 5.42
C ILE A 111 -26.32 10.65 6.03
N GLU A 112 -26.43 10.44 7.35
CA GLU A 112 -27.67 10.74 8.09
C GLU A 112 -27.94 12.24 8.10
N GLU A 113 -29.19 12.68 7.90
CA GLU A 113 -29.55 14.10 7.72
C GLU A 113 -28.98 15.03 8.81
N ASN A 114 -29.05 14.60 10.08
CA ASN A 114 -28.53 15.36 11.22
C ASN A 114 -27.00 15.48 11.24
N SER A 115 -26.30 14.59 10.54
CA SER A 115 -24.84 14.53 10.44
C SER A 115 -24.29 15.28 9.23
N ILE A 116 -25.11 15.59 8.22
CA ILE A 116 -24.70 16.26 6.97
C ILE A 116 -24.00 17.59 7.27
N LYS A 117 -24.53 18.38 8.20
CA LYS A 117 -24.00 19.69 8.59
C LYS A 117 -22.51 19.66 8.98
N TYR A 118 -22.01 18.56 9.54
CA TYR A 118 -20.62 18.40 9.95
C TYR A 118 -19.68 18.21 8.77
N THR A 119 -20.18 17.73 7.64
CA THR A 119 -19.39 17.51 6.42
C THR A 119 -19.22 18.77 5.59
N SER A 120 -19.71 19.92 6.06
CA SER A 120 -19.65 21.14 5.30
C SER A 120 -18.20 21.60 5.05
N PHE A 121 -17.94 21.96 3.80
CA PHE A 121 -16.63 22.39 3.32
C PHE A 121 -16.72 23.70 2.55
N VAL A 122 -15.61 24.42 2.52
CA VAL A 122 -15.49 25.74 1.89
C VAL A 122 -14.46 25.75 0.78
N THR A 123 -14.83 26.38 -0.33
CA THR A 123 -13.95 26.73 -1.44
C THR A 123 -13.91 28.25 -1.60
N PRO A 124 -12.97 28.81 -2.38
CA PRO A 124 -13.00 30.23 -2.71
C PRO A 124 -14.29 30.70 -3.40
N SER A 125 -15.05 29.77 -4.00
CA SER A 125 -16.26 30.04 -4.76
C SER A 125 -17.56 29.83 -3.98
N GLY A 126 -17.55 29.17 -2.82
CA GLY A 126 -18.75 28.94 -2.03
C GLY A 126 -18.59 27.93 -0.90
N GLN A 127 -19.71 27.59 -0.27
CA GLN A 127 -19.80 26.62 0.81
C GLN A 127 -20.80 25.53 0.45
N TYR A 128 -20.40 24.28 0.67
CA TYR A 128 -21.17 23.09 0.30
C TYR A 128 -21.11 22.06 1.43
N GLU A 129 -21.97 21.05 1.38
CA GLU A 129 -21.97 19.91 2.30
C GLU A 129 -22.24 18.61 1.56
N PHE A 130 -21.72 17.50 2.08
CA PHE A 130 -21.81 16.19 1.44
C PHE A 130 -23.05 15.43 1.90
N LEU A 131 -23.81 14.90 0.94
CA LEU A 131 -24.93 14.00 1.18
C LEU A 131 -24.47 12.54 1.31
N LYS A 132 -23.31 12.22 0.72
CA LYS A 132 -22.69 10.89 0.71
C LYS A 132 -21.29 10.94 1.31
N CYS A 133 -20.76 9.82 1.82
CA CYS A 133 -19.50 9.81 2.58
C CYS A 133 -18.32 10.46 1.82
N PRO A 134 -17.74 11.57 2.32
CA PRO A 134 -16.61 12.21 1.67
C PRO A 134 -15.28 11.56 2.04
N PHE A 135 -14.27 11.86 1.23
CA PHE A 135 -12.87 11.57 1.55
C PHE A 135 -12.35 12.48 2.67
N GLY A 136 -11.56 11.90 3.57
CA GLY A 136 -10.88 12.62 4.65
C GLY A 136 -11.59 12.58 6.01
N LEU A 137 -12.84 12.10 6.10
CA LEU A 137 -13.46 11.80 7.39
C LEU A 137 -12.92 10.47 7.93
N CYS A 138 -12.54 10.46 9.21
CA CYS A 138 -11.94 9.28 9.85
C CYS A 138 -12.83 8.02 9.82
N ASN A 139 -14.15 8.19 9.90
CA ASN A 139 -15.10 7.07 9.91
C ASN A 139 -15.54 6.61 8.51
N SER A 140 -15.18 7.32 7.43
CA SER A 140 -15.63 6.96 6.07
C SER A 140 -15.19 5.54 5.70
N SER A 141 -13.95 5.17 6.00
CA SER A 141 -13.40 3.85 5.68
C SER A 141 -14.06 2.72 6.45
N ALA A 142 -14.30 2.91 7.75
CA ALA A 142 -14.96 1.91 8.59
C ALA A 142 -16.41 1.66 8.16
N VAL A 143 -17.14 2.73 7.82
CA VAL A 143 -18.53 2.62 7.34
C VAL A 143 -18.56 1.97 5.96
N PHE A 144 -17.64 2.33 5.07
CA PHE A 144 -17.54 1.71 3.76
C PHE A 144 -17.23 0.21 3.86
N GLN A 145 -16.28 -0.16 4.72
CA GLN A 145 -15.94 -1.57 4.97
C GLN A 145 -17.13 -2.37 5.49
N ARG A 146 -17.91 -1.79 6.41
CA ARG A 146 -19.15 -2.40 6.91
C ARG A 146 -20.19 -2.58 5.81
N PHE A 147 -20.32 -1.62 4.91
CA PHE A 147 -21.24 -1.67 3.78
C PHE A 147 -20.86 -2.78 2.80
N ILE A 148 -19.58 -2.86 2.41
CA ILE A 148 -19.09 -3.93 1.52
C ILE A 148 -19.19 -5.30 2.19
N ALA A 149 -18.81 -5.41 3.47
CA ALA A 149 -18.95 -6.65 4.22
C ALA A 149 -20.42 -7.12 4.32
N HIS A 150 -21.38 -6.20 4.32
CA HIS A 150 -22.80 -6.54 4.30
C HIS A 150 -23.27 -7.03 2.92
N ILE A 151 -22.92 -6.32 1.85
CA ILE A 151 -23.30 -6.68 0.47
C ILE A 151 -22.73 -8.04 0.10
N PHE A 152 -21.44 -8.25 0.34
CA PHE A 152 -20.73 -9.46 -0.08
C PHE A 152 -20.75 -10.59 0.97
N LYS A 153 -21.53 -10.45 2.05
CA LYS A 153 -21.59 -11.40 3.17
C LYS A 153 -21.75 -12.85 2.70
N ASP A 154 -22.67 -13.09 1.78
CA ASP A 154 -22.96 -14.43 1.27
C ASP A 154 -21.80 -15.03 0.47
N LEU A 155 -21.06 -14.19 -0.27
CA LEU A 155 -19.90 -14.61 -1.04
C LEU A 155 -18.67 -14.83 -0.14
N THR A 156 -18.52 -14.03 0.91
CA THR A 156 -17.47 -14.23 1.92
C THR A 156 -17.71 -15.46 2.76
N MET A 157 -18.97 -15.75 3.14
CA MET A 157 -19.31 -16.99 3.86
C MET A 157 -19.04 -18.25 3.05
N LYS A 158 -19.15 -18.17 1.72
CA LYS A 158 -18.84 -19.27 0.79
C LYS A 158 -17.35 -19.33 0.39
N SER A 159 -16.50 -18.49 0.98
CA SER A 159 -15.08 -18.34 0.60
C SER A 159 -14.86 -18.05 -0.89
N ILE A 160 -15.82 -17.38 -1.53
CA ILE A 160 -15.76 -16.99 -2.95
C ILE A 160 -15.01 -15.67 -3.11
N ALA A 161 -15.24 -14.72 -2.19
CA ALA A 161 -14.63 -13.40 -2.22
C ALA A 161 -14.17 -12.99 -0.82
N ILE A 162 -12.92 -12.55 -0.73
CA ILE A 162 -12.32 -12.01 0.48
C ILE A 162 -12.20 -10.50 0.29
N TYR A 163 -12.88 -9.76 1.16
CA TYR A 163 -12.80 -8.30 1.14
C TYR A 163 -11.66 -7.84 2.04
N TYR A 164 -10.79 -7.00 1.48
CA TYR A 164 -9.68 -6.44 2.20
C TYR A 164 -9.50 -4.97 1.84
N ILE A 165 -9.97 -4.09 2.72
CA ILE A 165 -9.77 -2.64 2.61
C ILE A 165 -10.38 -2.06 1.34
N ASP A 166 -9.61 -1.96 0.27
CA ASP A 166 -9.99 -1.30 -0.96
C ASP A 166 -10.00 -2.33 -2.10
N ASP A 167 -9.68 -3.59 -1.81
CA ASP A 167 -9.54 -4.68 -2.77
C ASP A 167 -10.53 -5.81 -2.43
N ILE A 168 -11.16 -6.36 -3.45
CA ILE A 168 -11.87 -7.64 -3.38
C ILE A 168 -10.95 -8.69 -4.01
N ILE A 169 -10.53 -9.67 -3.23
CA ILE A 169 -9.70 -10.79 -3.65
C ILE A 169 -10.62 -11.98 -3.92
N ILE A 170 -10.55 -12.55 -5.12
CA ILE A 170 -11.32 -13.70 -5.55
C ILE A 170 -10.32 -14.86 -5.74
N PRO A 171 -10.11 -15.71 -4.72
CA PRO A 171 -9.30 -16.91 -4.86
C PRO A 171 -10.00 -17.94 -5.74
N SER A 172 -9.27 -18.72 -6.52
CA SER A 172 -9.78 -19.81 -7.37
C SER A 172 -8.74 -20.90 -7.61
N THR A 173 -9.17 -22.14 -7.78
CA THR A 173 -8.27 -23.27 -8.08
C THR A 173 -7.93 -23.38 -9.57
N ASP A 174 -8.81 -22.89 -10.45
CA ASP A 174 -8.66 -22.96 -11.90
C ASP A 174 -9.23 -21.68 -12.57
N GLU A 175 -8.76 -21.36 -13.77
CA GLU A 175 -9.18 -20.17 -14.53
C GLU A 175 -10.69 -20.19 -14.81
N LYS A 176 -11.27 -21.36 -15.12
CA LYS A 176 -12.72 -21.49 -15.36
C LYS A 176 -13.54 -21.16 -14.11
N GLN A 177 -13.09 -21.65 -12.96
CA GLN A 177 -13.72 -21.36 -11.67
C GLN A 177 -13.58 -19.87 -11.32
N GLY A 178 -12.42 -19.27 -11.61
CA GLY A 178 -12.18 -17.83 -11.41
C GLY A 178 -13.14 -16.96 -12.20
N ILE A 179 -13.38 -17.28 -13.47
CA ILE A 179 -14.33 -16.54 -14.31
C ILE A 179 -15.77 -16.68 -13.77
N GLU A 180 -16.17 -17.85 -13.29
CA GLU A 180 -17.50 -18.07 -12.72
C GLU A 180 -17.69 -17.28 -11.41
N ARG A 181 -16.72 -17.34 -10.51
CA ARG A 181 -16.72 -16.56 -9.25
C ARG A 181 -16.71 -15.06 -9.52
N LEU A 182 -15.91 -14.61 -10.48
CA LEU A 182 -15.88 -13.21 -10.91
C LEU A 182 -17.25 -12.76 -11.44
N LYS A 183 -17.92 -13.56 -12.28
CA LYS A 183 -19.28 -13.24 -12.76
C LYS A 183 -20.27 -13.05 -11.61
N LEU A 184 -20.22 -13.91 -10.59
CA LEU A 184 -21.08 -13.78 -9.40
C LEU A 184 -20.81 -12.47 -8.65
N VAL A 185 -19.53 -12.14 -8.42
CA VAL A 185 -19.12 -10.88 -7.75
C VAL A 185 -19.59 -9.67 -8.55
N LEU A 186 -19.40 -9.68 -9.89
CA LEU A 186 -19.81 -8.59 -10.77
C LEU A 186 -21.33 -8.45 -10.90
N GLN A 187 -22.07 -9.56 -10.88
CA GLN A 187 -23.53 -9.55 -10.92
C GLN A 187 -24.10 -8.92 -9.64
N LEU A 188 -23.55 -9.30 -8.48
CA LEU A 188 -23.93 -8.71 -7.20
C LEU A 188 -23.56 -7.22 -7.15
N ALA A 189 -22.36 -6.84 -7.62
CA ALA A 189 -21.96 -5.44 -7.70
C ALA A 189 -22.91 -4.62 -8.59
N LYS A 190 -23.39 -5.20 -9.71
CA LYS A 190 -24.35 -4.54 -10.61
C LYS A 190 -25.72 -4.34 -9.93
N GLU A 191 -26.20 -5.30 -9.15
CA GLU A 191 -27.48 -5.21 -8.44
C GLU A 191 -27.50 -4.04 -7.44
N TYR A 192 -26.37 -3.78 -6.77
CA TYR A 192 -26.22 -2.68 -5.82
C TYR A 192 -25.72 -1.37 -6.47
N SER A 193 -25.76 -1.26 -7.80
CA SER A 193 -25.29 -0.09 -8.57
C SER A 193 -23.86 0.36 -8.20
N LEU A 194 -22.98 -0.59 -7.88
CA LEU A 194 -21.58 -0.36 -7.49
C LEU A 194 -20.65 -0.16 -8.70
N ARG A 195 -21.18 0.26 -9.86
CA ARG A 195 -20.40 0.37 -11.08
C ARG A 195 -20.64 1.71 -11.74
N ASP A 196 -19.62 2.56 -11.67
CA ASP A 196 -19.22 3.41 -12.78
C ASP A 196 -17.71 3.35 -12.92
N GLN A 197 -17.28 3.02 -14.14
CA GLN A 197 -15.92 3.04 -14.70
C GLN A 197 -15.17 1.70 -14.76
N GLU A 198 -14.86 1.33 -16.01
CA GLU A 198 -13.90 0.31 -16.41
C GLU A 198 -12.48 0.82 -16.08
N GLU A 199 -11.85 0.30 -15.02
CA GLU A 199 -10.41 0.47 -14.83
C GLU A 199 -9.74 -0.85 -14.38
N GLU A 200 -8.53 -1.02 -14.92
CA GLU A 200 -7.54 -2.11 -14.91
C GLU A 200 -7.84 -3.39 -14.10
N MET A 201 -8.15 -4.47 -14.84
CA MET A 201 -8.04 -5.84 -14.35
C MET A 201 -6.56 -6.26 -14.35
N SER A 202 -6.00 -6.49 -13.18
CA SER A 202 -4.73 -7.21 -13.05
C SER A 202 -5.02 -8.69 -12.79
N VAL A 203 -4.70 -9.54 -13.77
CA VAL A 203 -4.71 -10.99 -13.60
C VAL A 203 -3.31 -11.39 -13.16
N PHE A 204 -3.17 -11.78 -11.89
CA PHE A 204 -1.93 -12.38 -11.41
C PHE A 204 -1.93 -13.85 -11.82
N LYS A 205 -1.06 -14.21 -12.76
CA LYS A 205 -0.73 -15.60 -13.06
C LYS A 205 0.60 -15.91 -12.39
N GLU A 206 0.59 -16.96 -11.59
CA GLU A 206 1.76 -17.45 -10.86
C GLU A 206 2.86 -17.86 -11.85
N THR A 207 4.08 -17.37 -11.65
CA THR A 207 5.30 -18.01 -12.17
C THR A 207 6.27 -18.27 -11.03
N ASP A 208 6.74 -19.52 -10.97
CA ASP A 208 7.74 -20.13 -10.08
C ASP A 208 8.41 -19.23 -9.04
N HIS A 209 7.78 -19.12 -7.87
CA HIS A 209 8.36 -18.50 -6.67
C HIS A 209 8.48 -19.45 -5.46
N SER A 210 8.25 -20.76 -5.59
CA SER A 210 8.42 -21.71 -4.47
C SER A 210 9.81 -21.62 -3.82
N ASN A 211 10.86 -21.32 -4.58
CA ASN A 211 12.21 -21.13 -4.02
C ASN A 211 12.39 -19.78 -3.30
N ALA A 212 11.69 -18.73 -3.71
CA ALA A 212 11.74 -17.44 -3.00
C ALA A 212 10.87 -17.47 -1.74
N PHE A 213 9.75 -18.19 -1.78
CA PHE A 213 8.86 -18.42 -0.66
C PHE A 213 9.50 -19.32 0.40
N ALA A 214 10.13 -20.45 0.01
CA ALA A 214 10.84 -21.32 0.94
C ALA A 214 12.06 -20.64 1.59
N VAL A 215 12.78 -19.81 0.84
CA VAL A 215 13.87 -18.98 1.39
C VAL A 215 13.34 -17.90 2.32
N LEU A 216 12.15 -17.34 2.04
CA LEU A 216 11.47 -16.42 2.95
C LEU A 216 10.99 -17.15 4.21
N GLU A 217 10.43 -18.35 4.12
CA GLU A 217 10.05 -19.17 5.28
C GLU A 217 11.28 -19.50 6.16
N GLU A 218 12.39 -19.91 5.54
CA GLU A 218 13.64 -20.23 6.25
C GLU A 218 14.26 -18.99 6.92
N LEU A 219 14.23 -17.83 6.25
CA LEU A 219 14.69 -16.56 6.82
C LEU A 219 13.74 -16.01 7.90
N LEU A 220 12.43 -16.21 7.77
CA LEU A 220 11.41 -15.81 8.76
C LEU A 220 11.40 -16.75 9.99
N CYS A 221 11.87 -17.99 9.82
CA CYS A 221 12.06 -18.95 10.91
C CYS A 221 13.41 -18.79 11.64
N SER A 222 14.32 -17.97 11.12
CA SER A 222 15.57 -17.63 11.79
C SER A 222 15.40 -16.37 12.66
N GLU A 223 15.73 -16.49 13.94
CA GLU A 223 15.47 -15.50 15.00
C GLU A 223 15.84 -14.06 14.57
N PRO A 224 14.86 -13.14 14.57
CA PRO A 224 14.40 -12.50 15.80
C PRO A 224 12.94 -12.84 16.13
N VAL A 225 12.64 -12.98 17.42
CA VAL A 225 11.32 -13.33 17.97
C VAL A 225 10.28 -12.26 17.59
N LEU A 226 9.62 -12.42 16.44
CA LEU A 226 8.43 -11.66 16.10
C LEU A 226 7.28 -12.15 16.97
N PHE A 227 6.57 -11.23 17.61
CA PHE A 227 5.37 -11.56 18.36
C PHE A 227 4.14 -11.57 17.46
N ILE A 228 3.19 -12.46 17.75
CA ILE A 228 1.89 -12.48 17.06
C ILE A 228 1.08 -11.27 17.53
N PHE A 229 0.53 -10.52 16.57
CA PHE A 229 -0.30 -9.36 16.85
C PHE A 229 -1.57 -9.76 17.62
N LYS A 230 -1.84 -9.07 18.73
CA LYS A 230 -3.06 -9.22 19.52
C LYS A 230 -3.86 -7.93 19.57
N GLN A 231 -5.13 -7.99 19.21
CA GLN A 231 -5.96 -6.80 19.18
C GLN A 231 -6.26 -6.29 20.61
N GLY A 232 -6.11 -4.98 20.83
CA GLY A 232 -6.40 -4.32 22.12
C GLY A 232 -5.19 -3.94 22.96
N ASN A 233 -4.00 -4.43 22.62
CA ASN A 233 -2.75 -4.09 23.32
C ASN A 233 -2.13 -2.80 22.78
N ASP A 234 -1.31 -2.14 23.60
CA ASP A 234 -0.63 -0.90 23.23
C ASP A 234 0.35 -1.12 22.06
N ILE A 235 0.22 -0.30 21.02
CA ILE A 235 1.03 -0.36 19.80
C ILE A 235 1.95 0.88 19.72
N GLU A 236 3.23 0.65 19.44
CA GLU A 236 4.22 1.68 19.14
C GLU A 236 4.75 1.49 17.70
N LEU A 237 4.77 2.57 16.93
CA LEU A 237 5.32 2.62 15.59
C LEU A 237 6.57 3.48 15.60
N ASP A 238 7.72 2.84 15.54
CA ASP A 238 9.02 3.51 15.52
C ASP A 238 9.44 3.75 14.08
N THR A 239 9.79 4.98 13.73
CA THR A 239 10.15 5.35 12.35
C THR A 239 11.44 6.14 12.32
N ASP A 240 12.28 5.88 11.32
CA ASP A 240 13.50 6.64 11.07
C ASP A 240 13.75 6.80 9.57
N ALA A 241 14.39 7.91 9.20
CA ALA A 241 14.65 8.24 7.81
C ALA A 241 16.06 8.82 7.62
N SER A 242 16.71 8.37 6.56
CA SER A 242 17.99 8.90 6.10
C SER A 242 17.90 9.30 4.63
N LYS A 243 18.93 9.99 4.14
CA LYS A 243 19.04 10.32 2.71
C LYS A 243 19.11 9.08 1.81
N HIS A 244 19.53 7.93 2.34
CA HIS A 244 19.75 6.71 1.57
C HIS A 244 18.57 5.73 1.65
N GLY A 245 17.75 5.84 2.68
CA GLY A 245 16.65 4.92 2.94
C GLY A 245 15.90 5.29 4.19
N TYR A 246 14.75 4.66 4.40
CA TYR A 246 13.97 4.83 5.61
C TYR A 246 13.45 3.48 6.09
N GLY A 247 13.23 3.40 7.40
CA GLY A 247 12.79 2.20 8.07
C GLY A 247 11.69 2.46 9.08
N ALA A 248 10.96 1.41 9.42
CA ALA A 248 9.99 1.44 10.49
C ALA A 248 9.90 0.08 11.20
N CYS A 249 9.58 0.10 12.47
CA CYS A 249 9.31 -1.08 13.28
C CYS A 249 7.96 -0.91 13.96
N LEU A 250 7.06 -1.86 13.72
CA LEU A 250 5.81 -1.98 14.45
C LEU A 250 6.08 -2.81 15.70
N LEU A 251 5.87 -2.24 16.87
CA LEU A 251 6.00 -2.90 18.16
C LEU A 251 4.65 -2.99 18.85
N GLN A 252 4.46 -4.04 19.63
CA GLN A 252 3.30 -4.20 20.49
C GLN A 252 3.73 -4.67 21.88
N LYS A 253 3.02 -4.16 22.88
CA LYS A 253 3.22 -4.57 24.26
C LYS A 253 2.65 -5.97 24.50
N SER A 254 3.48 -6.88 24.99
CA SER A 254 3.06 -8.24 25.34
C SER A 254 2.40 -8.27 26.72
N ASP A 255 1.33 -9.05 26.84
CA ASP A 255 0.62 -9.26 28.11
C ASP A 255 1.48 -10.01 29.15
N VAL A 256 2.44 -10.81 28.66
CA VAL A 256 3.23 -11.74 29.48
C VAL A 256 4.35 -11.03 30.23
N ASP A 257 5.10 -10.15 29.54
CA ASP A 257 6.28 -9.49 30.11
C ASP A 257 6.16 -7.97 30.18
N GLN A 258 5.03 -7.41 29.71
CA GLN A 258 4.76 -5.97 29.67
C GLN A 258 5.81 -5.16 28.89
N LYS A 259 6.60 -5.82 28.02
CA LYS A 259 7.59 -5.17 27.14
C LYS A 259 7.07 -5.07 25.71
N PHE A 260 7.64 -4.12 24.96
CA PHE A 260 7.37 -3.97 23.53
C PHE A 260 8.18 -4.97 22.73
N HIS A 261 7.49 -5.81 21.97
CA HIS A 261 8.07 -6.78 21.06
C HIS A 261 7.80 -6.36 19.61
N PRO A 262 8.76 -6.56 18.70
CA PRO A 262 8.55 -6.29 17.29
C PRO A 262 7.53 -7.27 16.71
N ILE A 263 6.54 -6.72 16.01
CA ILE A 263 5.54 -7.46 15.23
C ILE A 263 5.95 -7.48 13.76
N TYR A 264 6.48 -6.36 13.26
CA TYR A 264 6.82 -6.24 11.84
C TYR A 264 7.88 -5.17 11.59
N PHE A 265 8.83 -5.46 10.70
CA PHE A 265 9.85 -4.50 10.25
C PHE A 265 9.62 -4.06 8.80
N MET A 266 9.95 -2.81 8.50
CA MET A 266 9.90 -2.24 7.17
C MET A 266 11.21 -1.49 6.89
N SER A 267 11.78 -1.68 5.70
CA SER A 267 12.88 -0.86 5.18
C SER A 267 12.66 -0.63 3.69
N ARG A 268 13.00 0.57 3.21
CA ARG A 268 13.00 0.90 1.78
C ARG A 268 14.10 1.89 1.44
N LYS A 269 14.78 1.66 0.31
CA LYS A 269 15.69 2.64 -0.29
C LYS A 269 14.90 3.86 -0.80
N THR A 270 15.47 5.05 -0.62
CA THR A 270 14.94 6.28 -1.20
C THR A 270 15.13 6.28 -2.71
N THR A 271 14.15 6.78 -3.45
CA THR A 271 14.31 7.02 -4.89
C THR A 271 15.17 8.27 -5.14
N PRO A 272 15.83 8.43 -6.31
CA PRO A 272 16.64 9.63 -6.61
C PRO A 272 15.90 10.96 -6.48
N ALA A 273 14.56 10.94 -6.58
CA ALA A 273 13.71 12.10 -6.32
C ALA A 273 13.49 12.35 -4.82
N GLU A 274 13.33 11.29 -4.02
CA GLU A 274 13.16 11.33 -2.57
C GLU A 274 14.47 11.71 -1.85
N GLU A 275 15.64 11.31 -2.36
CA GLU A 275 16.96 11.69 -1.81
C GLU A 275 17.17 13.22 -1.76
N LYS A 276 16.47 13.97 -2.61
CA LYS A 276 16.53 15.44 -2.69
C LYS A 276 15.60 16.13 -1.67
N TYR A 277 14.79 15.37 -0.95
CA TYR A 277 13.87 15.92 0.04
C TYR A 277 14.64 16.40 1.28
N SER A 278 14.08 17.38 1.98
CA SER A 278 14.64 17.81 3.27
C SER A 278 14.55 16.69 4.31
N SER A 279 15.43 16.68 5.32
CA SER A 279 15.40 15.67 6.42
C SER A 279 13.99 15.54 7.02
N TYR A 280 13.37 16.68 7.25
CA TYR A 280 11.99 16.77 7.73
C TYR A 280 10.99 16.08 6.79
N GLU A 281 11.05 16.31 5.47
CA GLU A 281 10.15 15.64 4.53
C GLU A 281 10.40 14.14 4.41
N LEU A 282 11.65 13.69 4.57
CA LEU A 282 12.01 12.27 4.60
C LEU A 282 11.46 11.57 5.85
N GLU A 283 11.53 12.21 7.00
CA GLU A 283 10.96 11.69 8.26
C GLU A 283 9.44 11.56 8.15
N VAL A 284 8.75 12.59 7.62
CA VAL A 284 7.30 12.48 7.37
C VAL A 284 7.00 11.39 6.35
N LEU A 285 7.81 11.28 5.29
CA LEU A 285 7.64 10.22 4.28
C LEU A 285 7.75 8.83 4.93
N ALA A 286 8.73 8.61 5.81
CA ALA A 286 8.92 7.34 6.50
C ALA A 286 7.70 6.97 7.34
N VAL A 287 7.17 7.92 8.12
CA VAL A 287 5.94 7.72 8.90
C VAL A 287 4.77 7.35 8.00
N ILE A 288 4.58 8.06 6.89
CA ILE A 288 3.45 7.82 5.99
C ILE A 288 3.54 6.47 5.32
N GLN A 289 4.74 6.08 4.91
CA GLN A 289 4.97 4.80 4.25
C GLN A 289 4.81 3.64 5.24
N ALA A 290 5.26 3.83 6.49
CA ALA A 290 5.05 2.90 7.59
C ALA A 290 3.56 2.74 7.92
N VAL A 291 2.82 3.84 8.09
CA VAL A 291 1.38 3.81 8.37
C VAL A 291 0.60 3.19 7.21
N LYS A 292 0.99 3.44 5.96
CA LYS A 292 0.40 2.75 4.80
C LYS A 292 0.68 1.26 4.81
N LYS A 293 1.92 0.85 5.11
CA LYS A 293 2.34 -0.55 5.12
C LYS A 293 1.66 -1.32 6.26
N PHE A 294 1.57 -0.70 7.44
CA PHE A 294 0.98 -1.28 8.65
C PHE A 294 -0.48 -0.87 8.86
N ARG A 295 -1.13 -0.31 7.83
CA ARG A 295 -2.53 0.17 7.88
C ARG A 295 -3.47 -0.85 8.52
N ILE A 296 -3.15 -2.10 8.29
CA ILE A 296 -3.89 -3.30 8.60
C ILE A 296 -3.92 -3.59 10.11
N TYR A 297 -2.81 -3.30 10.79
CA TYR A 297 -2.67 -3.39 12.25
C TYR A 297 -3.14 -2.12 12.95
N LEU A 298 -3.04 -0.98 12.26
CA LEU A 298 -3.19 0.36 12.84
C LEU A 298 -4.59 0.96 12.70
N LEU A 299 -5.39 0.50 11.74
CA LEU A 299 -6.72 1.06 11.49
C LEU A 299 -7.69 0.62 12.58
N GLY A 300 -8.39 1.59 13.19
CA GLY A 300 -9.35 1.33 14.28
C GLY A 300 -8.72 1.12 15.67
N THR A 301 -7.39 1.05 15.77
CA THR A 301 -6.65 0.91 17.04
C THR A 301 -5.93 2.21 17.45
N GLU A 302 -5.74 2.41 18.75
CA GLU A 302 -4.90 3.48 19.27
C GLU A 302 -3.43 3.06 19.26
N PHE A 303 -2.57 3.91 18.69
CA PHE A 303 -1.14 3.66 18.64
C PHE A 303 -0.33 4.94 18.77
N LYS A 304 0.94 4.79 19.14
CA LYS A 304 1.88 5.90 19.24
C LYS A 304 2.89 5.85 18.10
N ILE A 305 3.11 6.98 17.43
CA ILE A 305 4.17 7.13 16.44
C ILE A 305 5.34 7.78 17.15
N ILE A 306 6.47 7.08 17.19
CA ILE A 306 7.70 7.56 17.79
C ILE A 306 8.64 7.95 16.65
N THR A 307 9.04 9.22 16.67
CA THR A 307 9.96 9.80 15.70
C THR A 307 11.04 10.60 16.41
N ASP A 308 12.22 10.67 15.81
CA ASP A 308 13.33 11.53 16.20
C ASP A 308 13.15 12.98 15.73
N CYS A 309 12.10 13.26 14.94
CA CYS A 309 11.77 14.58 14.44
C CYS A 309 10.80 15.36 15.34
N SER A 310 11.34 16.33 16.09
CA SER A 310 10.50 17.28 16.84
C SER A 310 9.65 18.19 15.95
N ALA A 311 10.01 18.35 14.67
CA ALA A 311 9.27 19.19 13.74
C ALA A 311 7.96 18.53 13.29
N PHE A 312 7.91 17.19 13.21
CA PHE A 312 6.71 16.45 12.82
C PHE A 312 5.59 16.56 13.86
N GLN A 313 5.93 16.55 15.15
CA GLN A 313 4.97 16.78 16.23
C GLN A 313 4.21 18.11 16.04
N ARG A 314 4.90 19.15 15.57
CA ARG A 314 4.33 20.49 15.32
C ARG A 314 3.64 20.62 13.95
N THR A 315 3.80 19.65 13.05
CA THR A 315 3.22 19.67 11.70
C THR A 315 1.70 19.62 11.72
N MET A 316 1.13 18.90 12.69
CA MET A 316 -0.32 18.82 12.86
C MET A 316 -0.97 20.17 13.21
N ASP A 317 -0.20 21.08 13.82
CA ASP A 317 -0.69 22.38 14.30
C ASP A 317 -0.38 23.54 13.33
N LYS A 318 0.43 23.31 12.29
CA LYS A 318 0.78 24.35 11.32
C LYS A 318 -0.42 24.71 10.42
N LYS A 319 -0.68 26.02 10.31
CA LYS A 319 -1.74 26.63 9.50
C LYS A 319 -1.49 26.46 8.00
N ASP A 320 -0.24 26.66 7.58
CA ASP A 320 0.21 26.52 6.20
C ASP A 320 1.15 25.32 6.08
N LEU A 321 0.74 24.35 5.26
CA LEU A 321 1.49 23.13 4.97
C LEU A 321 1.78 23.07 3.49
N THR A 322 2.99 22.64 3.12
CA THR A 322 3.32 22.29 1.75
C THR A 322 2.34 21.24 1.24
N THR A 323 1.89 21.35 -0.02
CA THR A 323 0.85 20.49 -0.61
C THR A 323 1.11 19.00 -0.41
N ARG A 324 2.38 18.57 -0.47
CA ARG A 324 2.80 17.18 -0.22
C ARG A 324 2.53 16.75 1.22
N VAL A 325 2.96 17.55 2.19
CA VAL A 325 2.76 17.26 3.62
C VAL A 325 1.27 17.31 3.97
N ALA A 326 0.50 18.23 3.39
CA ALA A 326 -0.94 18.29 3.58
C ALA A 326 -1.64 16.98 3.15
N ARG A 327 -1.27 16.40 2.00
CA ARG A 327 -1.78 15.09 1.53
C ARG A 327 -1.47 13.97 2.52
N TRP A 328 -0.24 13.97 3.03
CA TRP A 328 0.21 12.99 3.99
C TRP A 328 -0.53 13.12 5.33
N THR A 329 -0.78 14.35 5.77
CA THR A 329 -1.57 14.60 6.97
C THR A 329 -3.00 14.09 6.83
N LEU A 330 -3.67 14.32 5.69
CA LEU A 330 -5.01 13.78 5.42
C LEU A 330 -5.09 12.26 5.58
N LEU A 331 -4.03 11.56 5.21
CA LEU A 331 -3.97 10.09 5.37
C LEU A 331 -3.86 9.69 6.84
N LEU A 332 -3.08 10.41 7.64
CA LEU A 332 -2.91 10.12 9.07
C LEU A 332 -4.18 10.34 9.89
N GLU A 333 -5.10 11.17 9.42
CA GLU A 333 -6.37 11.43 10.10
C GLU A 333 -7.32 10.24 10.14
N GLU A 334 -7.16 9.31 9.21
CA GLU A 334 -7.89 8.04 9.22
C GLU A 334 -7.55 7.20 10.46
N TYR A 335 -6.38 7.45 11.08
CA TYR A 335 -5.81 6.65 12.16
C TYR A 335 -6.00 7.30 13.53
N ASN A 336 -5.90 6.50 14.60
CA ASN A 336 -5.87 6.99 15.97
C ASN A 336 -4.44 7.04 16.53
N SER A 337 -3.59 7.82 15.86
CA SER A 337 -2.19 7.98 16.20
C SER A 337 -1.93 9.15 17.15
N LYS A 338 -1.09 8.95 18.17
CA LYS A 338 -0.45 10.02 18.94
C LYS A 338 1.02 10.12 18.55
N ILE A 339 1.50 11.30 18.17
CA ILE A 339 2.90 11.51 17.78
C ILE A 339 3.68 11.93 19.02
N GLU A 340 4.68 11.14 19.41
CA GLU A 340 5.59 11.42 20.51
C GLU A 340 7.03 11.56 19.98
N HIS A 341 7.71 12.64 20.37
CA HIS A 341 9.13 12.82 20.09
C HIS A 341 9.96 12.22 21.22
N ARG A 342 10.88 11.30 20.91
CA ARG A 342 11.78 10.69 21.90
C ARG A 342 13.22 11.12 21.64
N GLN A 343 13.66 12.17 22.34
CA GLN A 343 15.03 12.68 22.24
C GLN A 343 15.97 11.90 23.18
N GLY A 344 17.07 11.33 22.66
CA GLY A 344 18.22 10.94 23.51
C GLY A 344 18.63 9.46 23.58
N LYS A 345 17.99 8.54 22.87
CA LYS A 345 18.58 7.22 22.53
C LYS A 345 18.25 6.97 21.06
N ARG A 346 19.25 6.93 20.18
CA ARG A 346 19.05 6.46 18.80
C ARG A 346 18.26 5.16 18.86
N LEU A 347 17.16 5.04 18.12
CA LEU A 347 16.38 3.81 17.99
C LEU A 347 17.24 2.82 17.19
N PRO A 348 18.07 1.97 17.81
CA PRO A 348 19.15 1.28 17.09
C PRO A 348 18.57 0.32 16.05
N HIS A 349 17.39 -0.25 16.36
CA HIS A 349 16.63 -1.15 15.51
C HIS A 349 16.09 -0.48 14.24
N VAL A 350 15.73 0.81 14.27
CA VAL A 350 15.23 1.53 13.09
C VAL A 350 16.33 2.32 12.38
N ASP A 351 17.31 2.81 13.13
CA ASP A 351 18.51 3.51 12.63
C ASP A 351 19.36 2.57 11.76
N ALA A 352 19.42 1.28 12.10
CA ALA A 352 20.02 0.26 11.24
C ALA A 352 19.28 0.11 9.89
N LEU A 353 17.94 0.11 9.92
CA LEU A 353 17.08 -0.06 8.74
C LEU A 353 17.07 1.17 7.81
N SER A 354 17.28 2.37 8.35
CA SER A 354 17.31 3.63 7.59
C SER A 354 18.68 3.95 7.01
N ARG A 355 19.78 3.68 7.74
CA ARG A 355 21.16 4.01 7.35
C ARG A 355 21.81 2.94 6.49
N TYR A 356 21.39 1.69 6.64
CA TYR A 356 21.82 0.56 5.82
C TYR A 356 20.62 -0.10 5.14
N PRO A 357 19.94 0.58 4.19
CA PRO A 357 18.86 -0.02 3.40
C PRO A 357 19.34 -1.15 2.48
N ALA A 358 20.65 -1.46 2.50
CA ALA A 358 21.30 -2.53 1.76
C ALA A 358 21.86 -3.61 2.70
N SER A 359 20.97 -4.39 3.31
CA SER A 359 21.13 -5.86 3.39
C SER A 359 19.76 -6.57 3.34
N MET A 360 18.83 -5.97 2.60
CA MET A 360 17.68 -6.65 2.03
C MET A 360 17.34 -5.96 0.70
N THR A 361 18.37 -5.61 -0.05
CA THR A 361 18.22 -5.36 -1.47
C THR A 361 17.92 -6.73 -2.08
N ILE A 362 16.65 -7.03 -2.35
CA ILE A 362 16.36 -7.74 -3.59
C ILE A 362 16.74 -6.74 -4.67
N THR A 363 18.04 -6.68 -4.95
CA THR A 363 18.60 -5.99 -6.10
C THR A 363 17.79 -6.49 -7.29
N LYS A 364 17.20 -5.55 -8.05
CA LYS A 364 16.84 -5.81 -9.45
C LYS A 364 18.07 -6.22 -10.30
N GLU A 365 19.26 -6.25 -9.68
CA GLU A 365 20.52 -6.80 -10.18
C GLU A 365 20.82 -8.23 -9.71
N ASN A 366 19.94 -8.90 -8.94
CA ASN A 366 19.96 -10.36 -8.82
C ASN A 366 19.26 -10.97 -10.04
N GLY A 367 19.71 -10.57 -11.23
CA GLY A 367 19.24 -11.11 -12.49
C GLY A 367 19.41 -12.63 -12.51
N ILE A 368 18.57 -13.30 -13.30
CA ILE A 368 18.68 -14.75 -13.57
C ILE A 368 20.14 -15.17 -13.85
N LEU A 369 20.92 -14.31 -14.52
CA LEU A 369 22.32 -14.54 -14.85
C LEU A 369 23.25 -14.66 -13.63
N GLU A 370 23.09 -13.85 -12.58
CA GLU A 370 23.91 -13.94 -11.36
C GLU A 370 23.55 -15.17 -10.53
N ARG A 371 22.28 -15.55 -10.50
CA ARG A 371 21.83 -16.79 -9.85
C ARG A 371 22.39 -18.03 -10.57
N ILE A 372 22.41 -18.00 -11.90
CA ILE A 372 23.00 -19.05 -12.73
C ILE A 372 24.51 -19.08 -12.54
N ARG A 373 25.18 -17.92 -12.46
CA ARG A 373 26.62 -17.85 -12.15
C ARG A 373 26.96 -18.54 -10.84
N LEU A 374 26.25 -18.20 -9.77
CA LEU A 374 26.42 -18.82 -8.45
C LEU A 374 26.08 -20.32 -8.45
N ALA A 375 25.14 -20.77 -9.29
CA ALA A 375 24.82 -22.19 -9.44
C ALA A 375 25.94 -22.94 -10.19
N GLN A 376 26.48 -22.36 -11.26
CA GLN A 376 27.60 -22.92 -12.03
C GLN A 376 28.89 -23.04 -11.18
N GLU A 377 29.14 -22.08 -10.29
CA GLU A 377 30.30 -22.11 -9.38
C GLU A 377 30.19 -23.19 -8.29
N LYS A 378 29.00 -23.73 -8.05
CA LYS A 378 28.75 -24.79 -7.05
C LYS A 378 28.71 -26.20 -7.64
N ASP A 379 28.58 -26.35 -8.95
CA ASP A 379 28.46 -27.64 -9.63
C ASP A 379 29.83 -28.17 -10.07
N GLU A 380 30.28 -29.29 -9.47
CA GLU A 380 31.59 -29.89 -9.71
C GLU A 380 31.82 -30.28 -11.19
N LEU A 381 30.77 -30.67 -11.91
CA LEU A 381 30.87 -31.06 -13.31
C LEU A 381 31.02 -29.82 -14.21
N ILE A 382 30.27 -28.76 -13.93
CA ILE A 382 30.37 -27.48 -14.65
C ILE A 382 31.76 -26.85 -14.42
N LEU A 383 32.27 -26.87 -13.19
CA LEU A 383 33.62 -26.43 -12.88
C LEU A 383 34.69 -27.24 -13.65
N THR A 384 34.47 -28.55 -13.81
CA THR A 384 35.35 -29.41 -14.59
C THR A 384 35.32 -29.05 -16.08
N ILE A 385 34.13 -28.81 -16.65
CA ILE A 385 33.96 -28.37 -18.03
C ILE A 385 34.60 -26.99 -18.26
N LYS A 386 34.42 -26.03 -17.34
CA LYS A 386 35.09 -24.72 -17.41
C LYS A 386 36.62 -24.86 -17.43
N LYS A 387 37.20 -25.72 -16.59
CA LYS A 387 38.64 -26.01 -16.58
C LYS A 387 39.14 -26.64 -17.87
N ILE A 388 38.35 -27.52 -18.50
CA ILE A 388 38.69 -28.15 -19.79
C ILE A 388 38.69 -27.09 -20.91
N LEU A 389 37.69 -26.20 -20.92
CA LEU A 389 37.60 -25.11 -21.89
C LEU A 389 38.70 -24.05 -21.71
N GLU A 390 39.12 -23.77 -20.47
CA GLU A 390 40.27 -22.89 -20.18
C GLU A 390 41.61 -23.47 -20.68
N GLN A 391 41.72 -24.78 -20.80
CA GLN A 391 42.90 -25.48 -21.34
C GLN A 391 42.89 -25.58 -22.88
N ASN A 392 42.04 -24.80 -23.57
CA ASN A 392 41.84 -24.79 -25.03
C ASN A 392 41.40 -26.14 -25.63
N ALA A 393 40.75 -27.00 -24.86
CA ALA A 393 40.16 -28.23 -25.37
C ALA A 393 38.67 -28.02 -25.69
N GLU A 394 38.25 -28.34 -26.91
CA GLU A 394 36.83 -28.37 -27.28
C GLU A 394 36.13 -29.54 -26.56
N TYR A 395 34.99 -29.27 -25.93
CA TYR A 395 34.21 -30.28 -25.23
C TYR A 395 32.73 -30.14 -25.57
N ASP A 396 32.17 -31.15 -26.26
CA ASP A 396 30.73 -31.39 -26.47
C ASP A 396 29.88 -30.13 -26.78
N ASN A 397 30.39 -29.26 -27.66
CA ASN A 397 29.78 -28.00 -28.09
C ASN A 397 29.52 -26.97 -26.98
N TYR A 398 30.23 -27.05 -25.84
CA TYR A 398 30.19 -26.04 -24.79
C TYR A 398 31.17 -24.90 -25.06
N PHE A 399 30.80 -23.68 -24.68
CA PHE A 399 31.65 -22.50 -24.82
C PHE A 399 31.38 -21.47 -23.71
N MET A 400 32.35 -20.59 -23.47
CA MET A 400 32.27 -19.54 -22.45
C MET A 400 31.89 -18.20 -23.09
N LYS A 401 30.92 -17.50 -22.51
CA LYS A 401 30.53 -16.14 -22.90
C LYS A 401 30.23 -15.33 -21.64
N THR A 402 30.95 -14.23 -21.44
CA THR A 402 30.74 -13.32 -20.30
C THR A 402 30.77 -14.03 -18.93
N ASP A 403 31.75 -14.92 -18.73
CA ASP A 403 31.97 -15.71 -17.49
C ASP A 403 30.93 -16.81 -17.18
N LEU A 404 29.98 -17.05 -18.09
CA LEU A 404 28.96 -18.09 -18.01
C LEU A 404 29.16 -19.19 -19.05
N LEU A 405 28.83 -20.44 -18.68
CA LEU A 405 28.88 -21.60 -19.58
C LEU A 405 27.61 -21.71 -20.45
N TYR A 406 27.81 -21.86 -21.76
CA TYR A 406 26.76 -22.08 -22.76
C TYR A 406 27.02 -23.39 -23.52
N LYS A 407 25.97 -23.95 -24.14
CA LYS A 407 26.04 -25.10 -25.07
C LYS A 407 25.40 -24.73 -26.41
N TYR A 408 26.03 -25.15 -27.51
CA TYR A 408 25.45 -25.08 -28.85
C TYR A 408 24.66 -26.37 -29.13
N ASP A 409 23.35 -26.25 -29.32
CA ASP A 409 22.47 -27.37 -29.69
C ASP A 409 21.49 -26.93 -30.79
N ASP A 410 21.42 -27.71 -31.87
CA ASP A 410 20.51 -27.51 -33.01
C ASP A 410 20.47 -26.06 -33.56
N GLY A 411 21.65 -25.44 -33.71
CA GLY A 411 21.81 -24.08 -34.26
C GLY A 411 21.48 -22.93 -33.29
N LYS A 412 21.33 -23.21 -31.98
CA LYS A 412 20.97 -22.21 -30.96
C LYS A 412 21.94 -22.23 -29.77
N GLU A 413 22.24 -21.05 -29.23
CA GLU A 413 23.00 -20.86 -28.00
C GLU A 413 22.10 -21.07 -26.78
N LEU A 414 22.40 -22.05 -25.92
CA LEU A 414 21.66 -22.36 -24.70
C LEU A 414 22.52 -22.09 -23.46
N LEU A 415 21.97 -21.38 -22.46
CA LEU A 415 22.65 -21.12 -21.18
C LEU A 415 22.50 -22.33 -20.25
N VAL A 416 23.61 -22.77 -19.65
CA VAL A 416 23.66 -23.97 -18.82
C VAL A 416 23.43 -23.61 -17.35
N ASP A 417 22.29 -23.96 -16.76
CA ASP A 417 22.01 -23.70 -15.34
C ASP A 417 22.48 -24.85 -14.44
N ARG A 418 22.05 -26.10 -14.75
CA ARG A 418 22.53 -27.36 -14.16
C ARG A 418 22.46 -28.49 -15.18
N VAL A 419 23.39 -29.45 -15.13
CA VAL A 419 23.62 -30.46 -16.18
C VAL A 419 22.47 -31.49 -16.35
N GLN A 420 21.34 -31.38 -15.63
CA GLN A 420 20.20 -32.30 -15.77
C GLN A 420 18.93 -31.73 -16.41
N ARG A 421 18.90 -30.49 -16.93
CA ARG A 421 17.72 -30.03 -17.70
C ARG A 421 18.08 -28.97 -18.74
N ALA A 422 18.03 -29.36 -20.03
CA ALA A 422 18.00 -28.41 -21.14
C ALA A 422 16.58 -27.82 -21.24
N LEU A 423 16.43 -26.52 -20.98
CA LEU A 423 15.17 -25.79 -21.11
C LEU A 423 14.85 -25.55 -22.60
N LYS A 424 13.64 -25.91 -23.05
CA LYS A 424 13.21 -25.71 -24.44
C LYS A 424 12.63 -24.32 -24.63
N LYS A 425 12.81 -23.77 -25.84
CA LYS A 425 12.37 -22.43 -26.28
C LYS A 425 10.84 -22.18 -26.25
N THR A 426 10.04 -23.16 -25.83
CA THR A 426 8.58 -23.04 -25.63
C THR A 426 8.21 -22.43 -24.27
N ASP A 427 9.17 -22.33 -23.34
CA ASP A 427 8.93 -21.80 -21.99
C ASP A 427 9.15 -20.27 -21.90
N LEU A 428 9.35 -19.60 -23.03
CA LEU A 428 9.53 -18.15 -23.14
C LEU A 428 8.50 -17.55 -24.12
N LEU A 429 7.37 -17.11 -23.57
CA LEU A 429 6.42 -16.24 -24.26
C LEU A 429 6.68 -14.77 -23.85
N TYR A 430 7.05 -13.94 -24.82
CA TYR A 430 7.21 -12.47 -24.78
C TYR A 430 5.89 -11.77 -24.38
N LYS A 431 5.77 -10.62 -23.64
CA LYS A 431 6.36 -9.24 -23.59
C LYS A 431 5.34 -8.19 -24.12
N TYR A 432 5.26 -6.98 -23.52
CA TYR A 432 5.07 -5.60 -24.07
C TYR A 432 4.63 -4.63 -22.92
N ASP A 433 4.96 -3.34 -22.80
CA ASP A 433 5.57 -2.24 -23.60
C ASP A 433 6.39 -1.36 -22.59
N ASP A 434 7.31 -0.43 -22.90
CA ASP A 434 7.26 0.64 -23.90
C ASP A 434 8.68 1.04 -24.34
N GLY A 435 8.79 1.35 -25.64
CA GLY A 435 10.01 1.49 -26.39
C GLY A 435 11.05 2.50 -25.89
N LYS A 436 12.30 2.07 -25.95
CA LYS A 436 13.35 2.73 -26.73
C LYS A 436 14.51 1.77 -26.90
N GLU A 437 14.87 1.52 -28.15
CA GLU A 437 16.17 0.99 -28.53
C GLU A 437 17.28 1.85 -27.91
N LEU A 438 18.40 1.23 -27.58
CA LEU A 438 19.72 1.75 -27.89
C LEU A 438 20.72 0.59 -27.81
N LEU A 439 21.36 0.37 -28.97
CA LEU A 439 22.68 -0.23 -29.26
C LEU A 439 23.40 -1.01 -28.14
#